data_AF-A0A382FAT7-F1
#
_entry.id   AF-A0A382FAT7-F1
#
_cell.length_a   1.000
_cell.length_b   1.000
_cell.length_c   1.000
_cell.angle_alpha   90.00
_cell.angle_beta   90.00
_cell.angle_gamma   90.00
#
_symmetry.space_group_name_H-M   'P 1'
#
loop_
_entity.id
_entity.type
_entity.pdbx_description
1 polymer ?
#
loop_
_entity_poly.entity_id
_entity_poly.type
_entity_poly.pdbx_seq_one_letter_code
_entity_poly.pdbx_strand_id
1 'polypeptide(L)' 'MIQGLHHNAYRCRNSEETRQFYEDFLELPLANAFEIKE' A
#
# COMPACT_ATOMS: atom_id res chain seq x y z
N MET A 1 14.39 -4.03 22.07
CA MET A 1 15.19 -4.71 21.02
C MET A 1 14.49 -4.49 19.69
N ILE A 2 15.19 -4.12 18.61
CA ILE A 2 14.57 -3.84 17.31
C ILE A 2 14.46 -5.14 16.52
N GLN A 3 13.27 -5.47 16.00
CA GLN A 3 12.98 -6.77 15.35
C GLN A 3 13.11 -6.75 13.82
N GLY A 4 13.28 -5.58 13.21
CA GLY A 4 13.39 -5.42 11.76
C GLY A 4 12.54 -4.27 11.25
N LEU A 5 12.40 -4.19 9.92
CA LEU A 5 11.59 -3.20 9.23
C LEU A 5 10.12 -3.63 9.20
N HIS A 6 9.24 -2.83 9.78
CA HIS A 6 7.81 -3.14 9.84
C HIS A 6 7.05 -2.77 8.56
N HIS A 7 7.43 -1.68 7.89
CA HIS A 7 6.81 -1.23 6.64
C HIS A 7 7.72 -0.21 5.92
N ASN A 8 7.47 -0.02 4.62
CA ASN A 8 8.07 1.05 3.81
C ASN A 8 6.96 1.92 3.23
N ALA A 9 7.24 3.22 3.10
CA ALA A 9 6.34 4.17 2.47
C ALA A 9 7.01 4.79 1.24
N TYR A 10 6.34 4.68 0.09
CA TYR A 10 6.79 5.25 -1.18
C TYR A 10 5.78 6.29 -1.66
N ARG A 11 6.27 7.33 -2.34
CA ARG A 11 5.38 8.29 -2.99
C ARG A 11 4.73 7.63 -4.19
N CYS A 12 3.40 7.65 -4.23
CA CYS A 12 2.63 7.30 -5.41
C CYS A 12 2.17 8.56 -6.15
N ARG A 13 1.98 8.46 -7.47
CA ARG A 13 1.31 9.51 -8.26
C ARG A 13 -0.20 9.34 -8.23
N ASN A 14 -0.67 8.09 -8.36
CA ASN A 14 -2.05 7.68 -8.31
C ASN A 14 -2.13 6.40 -7.47
N SER A 15 -2.98 6.40 -6.44
CA SER A 15 -3.12 5.27 -5.51
C SER A 15 -3.79 4.05 -6.15
N GLU A 16 -4.73 4.25 -7.07
CA GLU A 16 -5.46 3.15 -7.73
C GLU A 16 -4.58 2.42 -8.75
N GLU A 17 -3.84 3.15 -9.59
CA GLU A 17 -2.87 2.53 -10.51
C GLU A 17 -1.79 1.75 -9.74
N THR A 18 -1.33 2.31 -8.61
CA THR A 18 -0.36 1.63 -7.74
C THR A 18 -0.98 0.38 -7.11
N ARG A 19 -2.23 0.46 -6.63
CA ARG A 19 -2.96 -0.69 -6.06
C ARG A 19 -3.08 -1.83 -7.06
N GLN A 20 -3.47 -1.55 -8.30
CA GLN A 20 -3.54 -2.54 -9.38
C GLN A 20 -2.19 -3.23 -9.62
N PHE A 21 -1.08 -2.49 -9.62
CA PHE A 21 0.24 -3.11 -9.70
C PHE A 21 0.54 -4.06 -8.51
N TYR A 22 0.22 -3.65 -7.29
CA TYR A 22 0.42 -4.50 -6.12
C TYR A 22 -0.49 -5.74 -6.13
N GLU A 23 -1.77 -5.58 -6.46
CA GLU A 23 -2.75 -6.67 -6.41
C GLU A 23 -2.66 -7.60 -7.62
N ASP A 24 -2.53 -7.08 -8.84
CA ASP A 24 -2.62 -7.88 -10.07
C ASP A 24 -1.25 -8.45 -10.48
N PHE A 25 -0.18 -7.67 -10.32
CA PHE A 25 1.16 -8.11 -10.76
C PHE A 25 1.96 -8.78 -9.64
N LEU A 26 1.90 -8.25 -8.42
CA LEU A 26 2.62 -8.82 -7.27
C LEU A 26 1.76 -9.76 -6.41
N GLU A 27 0.45 -9.86 -6.68
CA GLU A 27 -0.50 -10.68 -5.90
C GLU A 27 -0.55 -10.29 -4.41
N LEU A 28 -0.27 -9.02 -4.09
CA LEU A 28 -0.28 -8.48 -2.74
C LEU A 28 -1.62 -7.77 -2.47
N PRO A 29 -2.47 -8.30 -1.58
CA PRO A 29 -3.80 -7.73 -1.33
C PRO A 29 -3.72 -6.40 -0.57
N LEU A 30 -4.69 -5.52 -0.81
CA LEU A 30 -4.87 -4.31 0.00
C LEU A 30 -5.10 -4.67 1.47
N ALA A 31 -4.18 -4.24 2.33
CA ALA A 31 -4.27 -4.52 3.76
C ALA A 31 -5.34 -3.69 4.47
N ASN A 32 -5.39 -2.37 4.21
CA ASN A 32 -6.35 -1.42 4.80
C ASN A 32 -6.38 -0.12 3.97
N ALA A 33 -7.54 0.56 3.95
CA ALA A 33 -7.71 1.93 3.46
C ALA A 33 -8.71 2.67 4.35
N PHE A 34 -8.49 3.97 4.56
CA PHE A 34 -9.39 4.81 5.33
C PHE A 34 -10.34 5.58 4.41
N GLU A 35 -11.59 5.73 4.84
CA GLU A 35 -12.54 6.62 4.19
C GLU A 35 -12.13 8.08 4.45
N ILE A 36 -12.12 8.90 3.39
CA ILE A 36 -11.93 10.34 3.52
C ILE A 36 -13.28 10.94 3.88
N LYS A 37 -13.37 11.52 5.08
CA LYS A 37 -14.56 12.24 5.56
C LYS A 37 -14.31 13.76 5.47
N GLU A 38 -15.38 14.52 5.25
CA GLU A 38 -15.39 16.00 5.30
C GLU A 38 -15.37 16.53 6.74
#